data_AF-A0A935Z911-F1
#
_entry.id   AF-A0A935Z911-F1
#
_cell.length_a   1.000
_cell.length_b   1.000
_cell.length_c   1.000
_cell.angle_alpha   90.00
_cell.angle_beta   90.00
_cell.angle_gamma   90.00
#
_symmetry.space_group_name_H-M   'P 1'
#
loop_
_entity.id
_entity.type
_entity.pdbx_description
1 polymer ?
#
loop_
_entity_poly.entity_id
_entity_poly.type
_entity_poly.pdbx_seq_one_letter_code
_entity_poly.pdbx_strand_id
1 'polypeptide(L)'
;MLLRTTLGRGLALASLGLWGASLGCTPRTPTTTPAAATTASTASPKPEARPCFVVQGGGALREADAKKMLATLVANVHLSPADEALRSPKSLEDVRAIVKRDLVYFYPQAAAFARSLGTRDGTFAEAQVSLLLGDAMLVASQALTNQEALVGVHLRVARASLAVEGDTQTTDRGRTLAGLVRAVEEGSTLADALGIVAPEYVARGAELVRKLTKDAPNDPRTALLRAEVHRMRGEWAEVDLALASADVPERAPALCYLKAMEPLERNRDARASVLALRACLKTFPKATRAQAALVMMAQGPERGARELERLKKMDEDHYLVMLLAPTFEADREITRLMTHAEAPREP
;
A
#
# COMPACT_ATOMS: atom_id res chain seq x y z
N MET A 1 -23.11 -34.29 15.01
CA MET A 1 -24.38 -33.53 15.11
C MET A 1 -24.19 -32.24 14.34
N LEU A 2 -24.28 -32.21 13.00
CA LEU A 2 -25.48 -32.22 12.16
C LEU A 2 -26.56 -31.22 12.59
N LEU A 3 -26.59 -30.05 11.94
CA LEU A 3 -27.82 -29.45 11.45
C LEU A 3 -27.54 -28.57 10.22
N ARG A 4 -27.87 -29.15 9.06
CA ARG A 4 -28.23 -28.45 7.82
C ARG A 4 -29.64 -27.90 7.99
N THR A 5 -29.88 -26.71 7.45
CA THR A 5 -31.20 -26.37 6.87
C THR A 5 -31.00 -25.61 5.57
N THR A 6 -31.49 -26.24 4.52
CA THR A 6 -31.71 -25.78 3.15
C THR A 6 -33.07 -25.13 3.01
N LEU A 7 -33.17 -24.08 2.19
CA LEU A 7 -34.33 -23.63 1.39
C LEU A 7 -33.82 -22.39 0.62
N GLY A 8 -34.07 -22.13 -0.65
CA GLY A 8 -34.93 -22.74 -1.66
C GLY A 8 -34.90 -21.80 -2.88
N ARG A 9 -34.94 -22.38 -4.07
CA ARG A 9 -34.78 -21.77 -5.41
C ARG A 9 -35.84 -20.74 -5.80
N GLY A 10 -35.53 -19.91 -6.82
CA GLY A 10 -36.55 -19.40 -7.75
C GLY A 10 -36.11 -18.31 -8.75
N LEU A 11 -35.99 -18.70 -10.04
CA LEU A 11 -36.20 -17.95 -11.32
C LEU A 11 -35.43 -16.63 -11.57
N ALA A 12 -34.56 -16.50 -12.59
CA ALA A 12 -34.74 -16.53 -14.06
C ALA A 12 -35.63 -15.40 -14.64
N LEU A 13 -35.03 -14.40 -15.30
CA LEU A 13 -35.28 -14.00 -16.71
C LEU A 13 -34.66 -12.63 -17.07
N ALA A 14 -34.39 -12.50 -18.36
CA ALA A 14 -33.69 -11.45 -19.07
C ALA A 14 -34.44 -10.11 -19.17
N SER A 15 -33.70 -9.03 -19.45
CA SER A 15 -34.18 -7.93 -20.30
C SER A 15 -33.05 -7.07 -20.84
N LEU A 16 -33.01 -6.99 -22.17
CA LEU A 16 -32.31 -6.02 -23.03
C LEU A 16 -32.92 -4.61 -22.91
N GLY A 17 -32.13 -3.59 -23.29
CA GLY A 17 -32.54 -2.22 -23.59
C GLY A 17 -31.37 -1.27 -23.33
N LEU A 18 -30.60 -0.72 -24.29
CA LEU A 18 -30.85 -0.23 -25.65
C LEU A 18 -31.67 1.07 -25.69
N TRP A 19 -31.03 2.18 -25.30
CA TRP A 19 -31.29 3.57 -25.71
C TRP A 19 -29.89 4.19 -25.93
N GLY A 20 -29.56 4.95 -26.97
CA GLY A 20 -30.35 5.71 -27.94
C GLY A 20 -29.51 6.95 -28.26
N ALA A 21 -29.00 7.05 -29.48
CA ALA A 21 -28.19 8.17 -29.97
C ALA A 21 -29.06 9.35 -30.45
N SER A 22 -28.53 10.58 -30.41
CA SER A 22 -28.87 11.72 -31.30
C SER A 22 -28.05 12.95 -30.87
N LEU A 23 -26.96 13.30 -31.57
CA LEU A 23 -26.85 14.25 -32.71
C LEU A 23 -26.70 15.73 -32.31
N GLY A 24 -25.68 16.38 -32.87
CA GLY A 24 -25.45 17.83 -32.82
C GLY A 24 -24.13 18.26 -33.46
N CYS A 25 -24.09 18.27 -34.80
CA CYS A 25 -22.98 18.73 -35.66
C CYS A 25 -22.84 20.28 -35.67
N THR A 26 -21.61 20.79 -35.47
CA THR A 26 -20.72 21.53 -36.43
C THR A 26 -20.89 23.08 -36.46
N PRO A 27 -20.06 23.84 -37.20
CA PRO A 27 -18.74 24.34 -36.77
C PRO A 27 -18.63 25.89 -36.92
N ARG A 28 -17.52 26.51 -36.46
CA ARG A 28 -17.08 27.82 -36.99
C ARG A 28 -15.64 28.19 -36.59
N THR A 29 -14.81 28.40 -37.60
CA THR A 29 -13.63 29.28 -37.66
C THR A 29 -13.81 30.10 -38.97
N PRO A 30 -13.28 31.34 -39.10
CA PRO A 30 -11.82 31.55 -39.30
C PRO A 30 -11.21 32.87 -38.78
N THR A 31 -9.86 32.85 -38.70
CA THR A 31 -8.84 33.95 -38.88
C THR A 31 -8.91 35.20 -37.97
N THR A 32 -7.82 35.71 -37.39
CA THR A 32 -6.61 36.25 -38.06
C THR A 32 -5.50 36.53 -37.04
N THR A 33 -4.24 36.35 -37.42
CA THR A 33 -3.01 36.77 -36.71
C THR A 33 -2.82 38.30 -36.74
N PRO A 34 -2.12 38.90 -35.76
CA PRO A 34 -0.81 39.47 -36.09
C PRO A 34 0.28 39.25 -35.02
N ALA A 35 1.49 39.67 -35.38
CA ALA A 35 2.79 39.30 -34.87
C ALA A 35 3.22 39.90 -33.51
N ALA A 36 4.16 39.17 -32.90
CA ALA A 36 5.30 39.59 -32.08
C ALA A 36 5.07 40.41 -30.79
N ALA A 37 5.25 39.74 -29.66
CA ALA A 37 6.01 40.27 -28.53
C ALA A 37 6.68 39.11 -27.78
N THR A 38 7.97 38.89 -28.03
CA THR A 38 8.82 38.03 -27.21
C THR A 38 8.98 38.69 -25.84
N THR A 39 8.06 38.40 -24.94
CA THR A 39 8.27 38.62 -23.51
C THR A 39 8.73 37.29 -22.94
N ALA A 40 9.94 37.29 -22.41
CA ALA A 40 10.47 36.21 -21.59
C ALA A 40 9.54 36.06 -20.38
N SER A 41 8.54 35.18 -20.51
CA SER A 41 7.75 34.71 -19.39
C SER A 41 8.70 33.87 -18.55
N THR A 42 9.17 34.48 -17.47
CA THR A 42 9.72 33.77 -16.32
C THR A 42 8.66 32.76 -15.90
N ALA A 43 8.83 31.52 -16.37
CA ALA A 43 7.99 30.40 -16.01
C ALA A 43 7.93 30.37 -14.48
N SER A 44 6.75 30.66 -13.93
CA SER A 44 6.50 30.47 -12.51
C SER A 44 6.89 29.04 -12.17
N PRO A 45 7.60 28.79 -11.05
CA PRO A 45 7.99 27.44 -10.68
C PRO A 45 6.74 26.57 -10.69
N LYS A 46 6.78 25.51 -11.50
CA LYS A 46 5.70 24.53 -11.61
C LYS A 46 5.35 24.12 -10.16
N PRO A 47 4.08 24.23 -9.71
CA PRO A 47 3.72 23.87 -8.36
C PRO A 47 4.23 22.46 -8.08
N GLU A 48 5.09 22.34 -7.08
CA GLU A 48 5.77 21.09 -6.75
C GLU A 48 4.71 20.05 -6.39
N ALA A 49 4.74 18.90 -7.08
CA ALA A 49 3.79 17.84 -6.84
C ALA A 49 3.95 17.36 -5.39
N ARG A 50 2.84 17.26 -4.65
CA ARG A 50 2.89 16.71 -3.29
C ARG A 50 3.17 15.21 -3.38
N PRO A 51 4.12 14.68 -2.60
CA PRO A 51 4.40 13.25 -2.58
C PRO A 51 3.16 12.46 -2.13
N CYS A 52 3.04 11.22 -2.60
CA CYS A 52 1.90 10.36 -2.29
C CYS A 52 1.92 9.86 -0.83
N PHE A 53 3.08 9.94 -0.17
CA PHE A 53 3.26 9.55 1.22
C PHE A 53 3.87 10.72 2.02
N VAL A 54 3.43 10.87 3.26
CA VAL A 54 4.02 11.81 4.22
C VAL A 54 4.69 10.99 5.29
N VAL A 55 6.02 10.87 5.24
CA VAL A 55 6.79 10.23 6.31
C VAL A 55 6.82 11.20 7.50
N GLN A 56 6.11 10.86 8.57
CA GLN A 56 6.23 11.59 9.84
C GLN A 56 7.42 11.01 10.60
N GLY A 57 8.62 11.54 10.37
CA GLY A 57 9.78 11.16 11.17
C GLY A 57 9.75 11.84 12.53
N GLY A 58 9.24 11.15 13.56
CA GLY A 58 9.54 11.52 14.94
C GLY A 58 11.05 11.38 15.16
N GLY A 59 11.78 12.50 15.29
CA GLY A 59 13.25 12.56 15.16
C GLY A 59 14.12 11.79 16.18
N ALA A 60 13.61 10.74 16.83
CA ALA A 60 14.32 9.96 17.83
C ALA A 60 14.99 8.68 17.28
N LEU A 61 14.43 8.04 16.24
CA LEU A 61 14.96 6.77 15.72
C LEU A 61 16.07 7.00 14.68
N ARG A 62 17.25 6.43 14.90
CA ARG A 62 18.35 6.49 13.93
C ARG A 62 18.14 5.45 12.83
N GLU A 63 18.62 5.75 11.63
CA GLU A 63 18.51 4.84 10.47
C GLU A 63 19.08 3.44 10.73
N ALA A 64 20.22 3.34 11.43
CA ALA A 64 20.82 2.06 11.78
C ALA A 64 19.92 1.23 12.72
N ASP A 65 19.24 1.89 13.66
CA ASP A 65 18.32 1.24 14.59
C ASP A 65 17.04 0.80 13.87
N ALA A 66 16.52 1.64 12.97
CA ALA A 66 15.40 1.29 12.09
C ALA A 66 15.71 0.04 11.24
N LYS A 67 16.88 0.00 10.59
CA LYS A 67 17.33 -1.17 9.80
C LYS A 67 17.44 -2.44 10.66
N LYS A 68 18.02 -2.32 11.86
CA LYS A 68 18.16 -3.44 12.81
C LYS A 68 16.81 -3.98 13.28
N MET A 69 15.86 -3.08 13.55
CA MET A 69 14.50 -3.43 13.95
C MET A 69 13.80 -4.24 12.85
N LEU A 70 13.81 -3.73 11.61
CA LEU A 70 13.21 -4.43 10.47
C LEU A 70 13.86 -5.79 10.21
N ALA A 71 15.18 -5.89 10.31
CA ALA A 71 15.91 -7.16 10.16
C ALA A 71 15.51 -8.18 11.23
N THR A 72 15.32 -7.73 12.48
CA THR A 72 14.87 -8.58 13.60
C THR A 72 13.45 -9.09 13.37
N LEU A 73 12.57 -8.21 12.86
CA LEU A 73 11.19 -8.55 12.53
C LEU A 73 11.14 -9.64 11.46
N VAL A 74 11.93 -9.48 10.38
CA VAL A 74 12.07 -10.47 9.30
C VAL A 74 12.63 -11.81 9.81
N ALA A 75 13.57 -11.79 10.75
CA ALA A 75 14.16 -13.02 11.28
C ALA A 75 13.17 -13.89 12.07
N ASN A 76 12.14 -13.29 12.67
CA ASN A 76 11.15 -13.98 13.49
C ASN A 76 9.91 -14.43 12.71
N VAL A 77 9.88 -14.17 11.39
CA VAL A 77 8.77 -14.58 10.53
C VAL A 77 8.73 -16.10 10.43
N HIS A 78 7.56 -16.67 10.76
CA HIS A 78 7.29 -18.09 10.54
C HIS A 78 6.85 -18.25 9.09
N LEU A 79 7.52 -19.13 8.36
CA LEU A 79 7.29 -19.31 6.93
C LEU A 79 6.75 -20.69 6.63
N SER A 80 5.86 -20.76 5.65
CA SER A 80 5.50 -22.03 5.05
C SER A 80 6.75 -22.71 4.45
N PRO A 81 6.81 -24.06 4.38
CA PRO A 81 7.94 -24.76 3.75
C PRO A 81 8.19 -24.34 2.29
N ALA A 82 7.13 -23.95 1.58
CA ALA A 82 7.23 -23.49 0.20
C ALA A 82 7.88 -22.09 0.09
N ASP A 83 7.67 -21.22 1.08
CA ASP A 83 8.32 -19.91 1.14
C ASP A 83 9.75 -20.01 1.65
N GLU A 84 10.02 -20.90 2.59
CA GLU A 84 11.37 -21.13 3.09
C GLU A 84 12.35 -21.50 1.95
N ALA A 85 11.88 -22.24 0.93
CA ALA A 85 12.66 -22.57 -0.27
C ALA A 85 13.06 -21.33 -1.11
N LEU A 86 12.30 -20.23 -1.02
CA LEU A 86 12.53 -18.98 -1.73
C LEU A 86 13.41 -17.99 -0.94
N ARG A 87 13.78 -18.30 0.31
CA ARG A 87 14.65 -17.45 1.16
C ARG A 87 15.99 -17.12 0.50
N SER A 88 16.50 -18.02 -0.34
CA SER A 88 17.73 -17.85 -1.11
C SER A 88 17.46 -18.12 -2.58
N PRO A 89 16.99 -17.12 -3.35
CA PRO A 89 16.64 -17.30 -4.75
C PRO A 89 17.86 -17.72 -5.58
N LYS A 90 17.66 -18.68 -6.48
CA LYS A 90 18.72 -19.28 -7.32
C LYS A 90 18.50 -18.98 -8.80
N SER A 91 17.33 -18.45 -9.16
CA SER A 91 16.94 -18.14 -10.52
C SER A 91 16.07 -16.89 -10.61
N LEU A 92 15.97 -16.31 -11.81
CA LEU A 92 14.99 -15.23 -12.06
C LEU A 92 13.54 -15.72 -11.93
N GLU A 93 13.30 -17.02 -12.05
CA GLU A 93 11.97 -17.58 -11.83
C GLU A 93 11.62 -17.57 -10.34
N ASP A 94 12.59 -17.82 -9.45
CA ASP A 94 12.40 -17.66 -8.01
C ASP A 94 12.10 -16.19 -7.66
N VAL A 95 12.80 -15.23 -8.28
CA VAL A 95 12.53 -13.80 -8.11
C VAL A 95 11.11 -13.46 -8.56
N ARG A 96 10.66 -13.99 -9.70
CA ARG A 96 9.28 -13.80 -10.17
C ARG A 96 8.27 -14.47 -9.24
N ALA A 97 8.57 -15.64 -8.69
CA ALA A 97 7.73 -16.32 -7.72
C ALA A 97 7.58 -15.48 -6.44
N ILE A 98 8.68 -14.92 -5.95
CA ILE A 98 8.71 -13.98 -4.82
C ILE A 98 7.82 -12.76 -5.10
N VAL A 99 7.97 -12.10 -6.25
CA VAL A 99 7.14 -10.93 -6.63
C VAL A 99 5.67 -11.32 -6.81
N LYS A 100 5.39 -12.45 -7.46
CA LYS A 100 4.03 -12.91 -7.74
C LYS A 100 3.27 -13.29 -6.47
N ARG A 101 3.98 -13.79 -5.46
CA ARG A 101 3.44 -14.14 -4.14
C ARG A 101 3.54 -12.98 -3.15
N ASP A 102 4.14 -11.87 -3.54
CA ASP A 102 4.33 -10.68 -2.72
C ASP A 102 5.08 -10.93 -1.40
N LEU A 103 6.12 -11.77 -1.46
CA LEU A 103 6.95 -12.13 -0.30
C LEU A 103 7.94 -11.00 0.01
N VAL A 104 7.42 -9.87 0.52
CA VAL A 104 8.17 -8.61 0.73
C VAL A 104 9.45 -8.81 1.55
N TYR A 105 9.44 -9.71 2.53
CA TYR A 105 10.60 -10.03 3.37
C TYR A 105 11.76 -10.70 2.61
N PHE A 106 11.51 -11.25 1.41
CA PHE A 106 12.55 -11.79 0.53
C PHE A 106 13.00 -10.82 -0.57
N TYR A 107 12.39 -9.64 -0.65
CA TYR A 107 12.76 -8.64 -1.66
C TYR A 107 14.23 -8.21 -1.57
N PRO A 108 14.86 -8.01 -0.38
CA PRO A 108 16.29 -7.70 -0.31
C PRO A 108 17.18 -8.80 -0.94
N GLN A 109 16.90 -10.08 -0.66
CA GLN A 109 17.66 -11.21 -1.20
C GLN A 109 17.41 -11.38 -2.70
N ALA A 110 16.16 -11.20 -3.15
CA ALA A 110 15.81 -11.23 -4.56
C ALA A 110 16.48 -10.11 -5.36
N ALA A 111 16.54 -8.89 -4.81
CA ALA A 111 17.26 -7.77 -5.40
C ALA A 111 18.78 -8.03 -5.47
N ALA A 112 19.37 -8.60 -4.41
CA ALA A 112 20.78 -8.96 -4.39
C ALA A 112 21.13 -10.03 -5.45
N PHE A 113 20.31 -11.08 -5.57
CA PHE A 113 20.48 -12.10 -6.61
C PHE A 113 20.34 -11.49 -8.01
N ALA A 114 19.27 -10.73 -8.27
CA ALA A 114 19.03 -10.09 -9.56
C ALA A 114 20.18 -9.18 -9.98
N ARG A 115 20.75 -8.43 -9.03
CA ARG A 115 21.94 -7.60 -9.23
C ARG A 115 23.16 -8.43 -9.64
N SER A 116 23.40 -9.57 -8.99
CA SER A 116 24.58 -10.41 -9.26
C SER A 116 24.62 -10.99 -10.67
N LEU A 117 23.48 -11.06 -11.37
CA LEU A 117 23.42 -11.53 -12.74
C LEU A 117 24.10 -10.57 -13.72
N GLY A 118 24.15 -9.27 -13.41
CA GLY A 118 24.73 -8.26 -14.31
C GLY A 118 24.04 -8.14 -15.68
N THR A 119 22.82 -8.69 -15.82
CA THR A 119 22.06 -8.69 -17.08
C THR A 119 20.99 -7.60 -17.10
N ARG A 120 20.43 -7.32 -18.29
CA ARG A 120 19.28 -6.39 -18.42
C ARG A 120 18.06 -6.90 -17.65
N ASP A 121 17.74 -8.20 -17.75
CA ASP A 121 16.62 -8.77 -17.01
C ASP A 121 16.87 -8.80 -15.49
N GLY A 122 18.13 -8.99 -15.06
CA GLY A 122 18.53 -8.79 -13.66
C GLY A 122 18.32 -7.34 -13.20
N THR A 123 18.71 -6.36 -14.02
CA THR A 123 18.47 -4.92 -13.75
C THR A 123 16.97 -4.63 -13.64
N PHE A 124 16.15 -5.20 -14.54
CA PHE A 124 14.70 -5.07 -14.48
C PHE A 124 14.11 -5.65 -13.19
N ALA A 125 14.50 -6.88 -12.84
CA ALA A 125 14.02 -7.55 -11.63
C ALA A 125 14.46 -6.81 -10.36
N GLU A 126 15.71 -6.34 -10.29
CA GLU A 126 16.21 -5.52 -9.17
C GLU A 126 15.40 -4.22 -9.03
N ALA A 127 15.13 -3.54 -10.15
CA ALA A 127 14.34 -2.31 -10.15
C ALA A 127 12.92 -2.55 -9.64
N GLN A 128 12.26 -3.60 -10.16
CA GLN A 128 10.91 -3.97 -9.76
C GLN A 128 10.83 -4.29 -8.27
N VAL A 129 11.70 -5.17 -7.79
CA VAL A 129 11.70 -5.60 -6.38
C VAL A 129 12.02 -4.44 -5.44
N SER A 130 12.96 -3.56 -5.80
CA SER A 130 13.30 -2.39 -4.99
C SER A 130 12.13 -1.40 -4.88
N LEU A 131 11.43 -1.13 -5.98
CA LEU A 131 10.26 -0.25 -5.96
C LEU A 131 9.10 -0.87 -5.18
N LEU A 132 8.81 -2.15 -5.38
CA LEU A 132 7.75 -2.83 -4.63
C LEU A 132 8.04 -2.87 -3.13
N LEU A 133 9.30 -3.08 -2.74
CA LEU A 133 9.71 -3.03 -1.34
C LEU A 133 9.50 -1.65 -0.72
N GLY A 134 10.01 -0.62 -1.40
CA GLY A 134 9.86 0.76 -0.94
C GLY A 134 8.39 1.17 -0.81
N ASP A 135 7.56 0.84 -1.80
CA ASP A 135 6.13 1.12 -1.73
C ASP A 135 5.45 0.35 -0.60
N ALA A 136 5.70 -0.95 -0.46
CA ALA A 136 5.12 -1.76 0.61
C ALA A 136 5.47 -1.21 2.01
N MET A 137 6.70 -0.75 2.21
CA MET A 137 7.12 -0.12 3.46
C MET A 137 6.42 1.23 3.71
N LEU A 138 6.27 2.07 2.69
CA LEU A 138 5.55 3.35 2.81
C LEU A 138 4.05 3.12 3.10
N VAL A 139 3.45 2.14 2.42
CA VAL A 139 2.08 1.67 2.64
C VAL A 139 1.91 1.20 4.09
N ALA A 140 2.80 0.34 4.57
CA ALA A 140 2.78 -0.17 5.94
C ALA A 140 2.95 0.95 6.97
N SER A 141 3.92 1.85 6.75
CA SER A 141 4.15 3.02 7.59
C SER A 141 2.89 3.88 7.71
N GLN A 142 2.28 4.24 6.57
CA GLN A 142 1.07 5.05 6.55
C GLN A 142 -0.12 4.35 7.23
N ALA A 143 -0.25 3.03 7.06
CA ALA A 143 -1.30 2.25 7.70
C ALA A 143 -1.18 2.32 9.23
N LEU A 144 0.01 2.09 9.77
CA LEU A 144 0.30 2.15 11.21
C LEU A 144 0.10 3.56 11.77
N THR A 145 0.56 4.60 11.07
CA THR A 145 0.35 6.00 11.49
C THR A 145 -1.14 6.37 11.51
N ASN A 146 -1.90 6.00 10.46
CA ASN A 146 -3.34 6.25 10.41
C ASN A 146 -4.07 5.51 11.52
N GLN A 147 -3.63 4.29 11.82
CA GLN A 147 -4.19 3.47 12.87
C GLN A 147 -4.02 4.12 14.24
N GLU A 148 -2.81 4.54 14.61
CA GLU A 148 -2.55 5.26 15.86
C GLU A 148 -3.43 6.51 15.98
N ALA A 149 -3.56 7.29 14.89
CA ALA A 149 -4.40 8.47 14.86
C ALA A 149 -5.88 8.17 15.13
N LEU A 150 -6.39 7.02 14.66
CA LEU A 150 -7.78 6.60 14.86
C LEU A 150 -8.07 6.22 16.33
N VAL A 151 -7.10 5.62 17.02
CA VAL A 151 -7.26 5.22 18.44
C VAL A 151 -6.67 6.22 19.44
N GLY A 152 -6.10 7.33 18.98
CA GLY A 152 -5.38 8.30 19.81
C GLY A 152 -6.17 8.89 20.98
N VAL A 153 -7.50 9.01 20.87
CA VAL A 153 -8.35 9.40 22.01
C VAL A 153 -8.41 8.28 23.05
N HIS A 154 -8.71 7.05 22.63
CA HIS A 154 -8.77 5.90 23.54
C HIS A 154 -7.41 5.60 24.18
N LEU A 155 -6.30 5.76 23.45
CA LEU A 155 -4.94 5.63 24.00
C LEU A 155 -4.67 6.66 25.10
N ARG A 156 -5.08 7.91 24.93
CA ARG A 156 -4.92 8.94 25.97
C ARG A 156 -5.72 8.60 27.24
N VAL A 157 -6.95 8.12 27.08
CA VAL A 157 -7.78 7.66 28.20
C VAL A 157 -7.18 6.43 28.87
N ALA A 158 -6.68 5.47 28.09
CA ALA A 158 -6.03 4.27 28.59
C ALA A 158 -4.78 4.61 29.42
N ARG A 159 -3.92 5.51 28.91
CA ARG A 159 -2.73 6.00 29.63
C ARG A 159 -3.10 6.72 30.92
N ALA A 160 -4.12 7.59 30.89
CA ALA A 160 -4.60 8.26 32.09
C ALA A 160 -5.14 7.26 33.14
N SER A 161 -5.87 6.24 32.69
CA SER A 161 -6.39 5.17 33.56
C SER A 161 -5.26 4.40 34.24
N LEU A 162 -4.22 4.03 33.48
CA LEU A 162 -3.03 3.36 34.01
C LEU A 162 -2.26 4.23 35.01
N ALA A 163 -2.16 5.53 34.77
CA ALA A 163 -1.48 6.47 35.67
C ALA A 163 -2.22 6.61 37.02
N VAL A 164 -3.55 6.52 37.02
CA VAL A 164 -4.38 6.57 38.23
C VAL A 164 -4.33 5.27 39.02
N GLU A 165 -4.21 4.11 38.36
CA GLU A 165 -4.04 2.80 39.03
C GLU A 165 -2.68 2.65 39.75
N GLY A 166 -1.71 3.53 39.47
CA GLY A 166 -0.37 3.52 40.07
C GLY A 166 0.53 2.41 39.52
N ASP A 167 1.76 2.32 40.05
CA ASP A 167 2.81 1.39 39.58
C ASP A 167 2.49 -0.10 39.81
N THR A 168 1.36 -0.39 40.44
CA THR A 168 0.84 -1.72 40.63
C THR A 168 0.01 -2.15 39.42
N GLN A 169 0.68 -2.63 38.36
CA GLN A 169 0.11 -3.50 37.31
C GLN A 169 -0.43 -4.84 37.88
N THR A 170 -1.17 -4.79 38.97
CA THR A 170 -1.58 -5.94 39.79
C THR A 170 -2.96 -6.45 39.40
N THR A 171 -3.78 -5.64 38.72
CA THR A 171 -5.06 -6.09 38.16
C THR A 171 -4.87 -6.69 36.77
N ASP A 172 -5.61 -7.77 36.47
CA ASP A 172 -5.60 -8.38 35.13
C ASP A 172 -6.00 -7.37 34.04
N ARG A 173 -6.88 -6.44 34.39
CA ARG A 173 -7.30 -5.33 33.52
C ARG A 173 -6.15 -4.37 33.24
N GLY A 174 -5.42 -3.92 34.26
CA GLY A 174 -4.28 -3.01 34.11
C GLY A 174 -3.16 -3.63 33.29
N ARG A 175 -2.85 -4.92 33.52
CA ARG A 175 -1.87 -5.68 32.69
C ARG A 175 -2.30 -5.78 31.23
N THR A 176 -3.56 -6.11 30.99
CA THR A 176 -4.13 -6.18 29.64
C THR A 176 -4.04 -4.83 28.95
N LEU A 177 -4.49 -3.76 29.61
CA LEU A 177 -4.48 -2.41 29.06
C LEU A 177 -3.05 -1.91 28.76
N ALA A 178 -2.09 -2.18 29.65
CA ALA A 178 -0.68 -1.86 29.43
C ALA A 178 -0.09 -2.63 28.23
N GLY A 179 -0.44 -3.91 28.05
CA GLY A 179 -0.04 -4.69 26.89
C GLY A 179 -0.60 -4.15 25.58
N LEU A 180 -1.86 -3.73 25.56
CA LEU A 180 -2.51 -3.15 24.39
C LEU A 180 -1.91 -1.79 24.01
N VAL A 181 -1.66 -0.91 24.98
CA VAL A 181 -0.98 0.38 24.75
C VAL A 181 0.40 0.15 24.16
N ARG A 182 1.17 -0.80 24.72
CA ARG A 182 2.49 -1.15 24.20
C ARG A 182 2.43 -1.63 22.75
N ALA A 183 1.47 -2.48 22.39
CA ALA A 183 1.33 -2.98 21.02
C ALA A 183 1.11 -1.84 20.01
N VAL A 184 0.32 -0.82 20.36
CA VAL A 184 0.11 0.34 19.48
C VAL A 184 1.36 1.23 19.40
N GLU A 185 2.06 1.44 20.53
CA GLU A 185 3.32 2.21 20.55
C GLU A 185 4.46 1.53 19.78
N GLU A 186 4.56 0.20 19.87
CA GLU A 186 5.48 -0.61 19.06
C GLU A 186 5.12 -0.49 17.56
N GLY A 187 3.82 -0.50 17.23
CA GLY A 187 3.34 -0.24 15.87
C GLY A 187 3.73 1.14 15.34
N SER A 188 3.60 2.18 16.16
CA SER A 188 4.03 3.55 15.81
C SER A 188 5.54 3.63 15.56
N THR A 189 6.33 3.04 16.45
CA THR A 189 7.80 2.97 16.30
C THR A 189 8.20 2.22 15.02
N LEU A 190 7.48 1.15 14.70
CA LEU A 190 7.68 0.41 13.45
C LEU A 190 7.30 1.26 12.23
N ALA A 191 6.24 2.06 12.30
CA ALA A 191 5.85 2.98 11.24
C ALA A 191 6.99 3.95 10.89
N ASP A 192 7.65 4.51 11.91
CA ASP A 192 8.81 5.39 11.77
C ASP A 192 9.98 4.65 11.12
N ALA A 193 10.30 3.44 11.60
CA ALA A 193 11.39 2.63 11.04
C ALA A 193 11.17 2.35 9.55
N LEU A 194 9.95 2.03 9.16
CA LEU A 194 9.56 1.81 7.76
C LEU A 194 9.71 3.08 6.93
N GLY A 195 9.21 4.21 7.44
CA GLY A 195 9.30 5.50 6.78
C GLY A 195 10.73 5.98 6.58
N ILE A 196 11.65 5.65 7.50
CA ILE A 196 13.08 5.97 7.40
C ILE A 196 13.78 5.11 6.33
N VAL A 197 13.46 3.82 6.26
CA VAL A 197 14.18 2.86 5.40
C VAL A 197 13.64 2.83 3.97
N ALA A 198 12.34 3.01 3.78
CA ALA A 198 11.70 2.91 2.46
C ALA A 198 12.30 3.82 1.36
N PRO A 199 12.67 5.10 1.64
CA PRO A 199 13.22 6.00 0.64
C PRO A 199 14.51 5.47 -0.04
N GLU A 200 15.34 4.70 0.67
CA GLU A 200 16.54 4.07 0.09
C GLU A 200 16.17 3.12 -1.05
N TYR A 201 15.18 2.26 -0.84
CA TYR A 201 14.72 1.29 -1.83
C TYR A 201 14.02 1.97 -3.02
N VAL A 202 13.22 3.01 -2.76
CA VAL A 202 12.61 3.83 -3.82
C VAL A 202 13.68 4.51 -4.67
N ALA A 203 14.69 5.12 -4.04
CA ALA A 203 15.79 5.79 -4.73
C ALA A 203 16.59 4.80 -5.59
N ARG A 204 16.90 3.61 -5.06
CA ARG A 204 17.58 2.54 -5.80
C ARG A 204 16.76 2.08 -7.01
N GLY A 205 15.48 1.82 -6.82
CA GLY A 205 14.58 1.44 -7.90
C GLY A 205 14.54 2.51 -9.00
N ALA A 206 14.39 3.79 -8.63
CA ALA A 206 14.36 4.90 -9.56
C ALA A 206 15.67 5.06 -10.36
N GLU A 207 16.83 4.82 -9.74
CA GLU A 207 18.12 4.82 -10.41
C GLU A 207 18.17 3.75 -11.53
N LEU A 208 17.75 2.52 -11.20
CA LEU A 208 17.75 1.41 -12.14
C LEU A 208 16.73 1.61 -13.27
N VAL A 209 15.55 2.15 -12.96
CA VAL A 209 14.56 2.52 -13.97
C VAL A 209 15.08 3.58 -14.93
N ARG A 210 15.85 4.55 -14.44
CA ARG A 210 16.50 5.56 -15.30
C ARG A 210 17.47 4.91 -16.28
N LYS A 211 18.23 3.91 -15.84
CA LYS A 211 19.11 3.11 -16.71
C LYS A 211 18.29 2.33 -17.74
N LEU A 212 17.27 1.60 -17.32
CA LEU A 212 16.39 0.83 -18.21
C LEU A 212 15.66 1.70 -19.24
N THR A 213 15.28 2.93 -18.87
CA THR A 213 14.64 3.88 -19.79
C THR A 213 15.59 4.30 -20.92
N LYS A 214 16.90 4.37 -20.66
CA LYS A 214 17.91 4.63 -21.70
C LYS A 214 18.15 3.40 -22.57
N ASP A 215 18.26 2.22 -21.94
CA ASP A 215 18.64 0.98 -22.62
C ASP A 215 17.47 0.33 -23.39
N ALA A 216 16.23 0.53 -22.94
CA ALA A 216 15.02 -0.09 -23.48
C ALA A 216 13.81 0.87 -23.35
N PRO A 217 13.79 2.01 -24.06
CA PRO A 217 12.77 3.06 -23.91
C PRO A 217 11.35 2.64 -24.27
N ASN A 218 11.20 1.64 -25.15
CA ASN A 218 9.91 1.15 -25.64
C ASN A 218 9.47 -0.17 -24.99
N ASP A 219 10.22 -0.71 -24.02
CA ASP A 219 9.80 -1.93 -23.31
C ASP A 219 8.59 -1.62 -22.42
N PRO A 220 7.42 -2.27 -22.62
CA PRO A 220 6.22 -2.04 -21.81
C PRO A 220 6.45 -2.23 -20.31
N ARG A 221 7.37 -3.13 -19.95
CA ARG A 221 7.71 -3.37 -18.55
C ARG A 221 8.47 -2.18 -17.95
N THR A 222 9.41 -1.60 -18.70
CA THR A 222 10.14 -0.38 -18.31
C THR A 222 9.19 0.80 -18.17
N ALA A 223 8.23 0.94 -19.08
CA ALA A 223 7.20 1.98 -19.00
C ALA A 223 6.37 1.89 -17.72
N LEU A 224 5.95 0.69 -17.31
CA LEU A 224 5.26 0.46 -16.05
C LEU A 224 6.10 0.83 -14.82
N LEU A 225 7.39 0.46 -14.79
CA LEU A 225 8.26 0.83 -13.67
C LEU A 225 8.52 2.35 -13.62
N ARG A 226 8.65 3.00 -14.78
CA ARG A 226 8.77 4.46 -14.86
C ARG A 226 7.51 5.15 -14.36
N ALA A 227 6.34 4.68 -14.76
CA ALA A 227 5.05 5.14 -14.25
C ALA A 227 4.97 4.99 -12.72
N GLU A 228 5.44 3.87 -12.17
CA GLU A 228 5.47 3.63 -10.73
C GLU A 228 6.38 4.62 -9.99
N VAL A 229 7.58 4.92 -10.52
CA VAL A 229 8.49 5.94 -9.95
C VAL A 229 7.82 7.32 -9.91
N HIS A 230 7.20 7.74 -11.02
CA HIS A 230 6.51 9.03 -11.10
C HIS A 230 5.28 9.09 -10.18
N ARG A 231 4.54 7.98 -10.07
CA ARG A 231 3.42 7.86 -9.12
C ARG A 231 3.91 8.13 -7.70
N MET A 232 4.97 7.46 -7.24
CA MET A 232 5.48 7.66 -5.87
C MET A 232 5.87 9.12 -5.57
N ARG A 233 6.21 9.90 -6.59
CA ARG A 233 6.52 11.33 -6.49
C ARG A 233 5.30 12.25 -6.64
N GLY A 234 4.12 11.70 -6.94
CA GLY A 234 2.91 12.47 -7.24
C GLY A 234 2.90 13.10 -8.64
N GLU A 235 3.82 12.71 -9.53
CA GLU A 235 4.02 13.28 -10.86
C GLU A 235 3.07 12.64 -11.90
N TRP A 236 1.76 12.76 -11.69
CA TRP A 236 0.74 12.06 -12.51
C TRP A 236 0.77 12.39 -14.00
N ALA A 237 1.20 13.60 -14.39
CA ALA A 237 1.41 13.92 -15.81
C ALA A 237 2.52 13.06 -16.44
N GLU A 238 3.58 12.76 -15.69
CA GLU A 238 4.66 11.89 -16.15
C GLU A 238 4.25 10.41 -16.13
N VAL A 239 3.32 10.03 -15.24
CA VAL A 239 2.66 8.71 -15.29
C VAL A 239 1.93 8.53 -16.61
N ASP A 240 1.11 9.51 -17.00
CA ASP A 240 0.33 9.48 -18.24
C ASP A 240 1.26 9.37 -19.47
N LEU A 241 2.31 10.20 -19.51
CA LEU A 241 3.35 10.12 -20.56
C LEU A 241 4.08 8.78 -20.55
N ALA A 242 4.37 8.24 -19.37
CA ALA A 242 5.10 7.00 -19.25
C ALA A 242 4.33 5.82 -19.83
N LEU A 243 3.02 5.76 -19.57
CA LEU A 243 2.13 4.72 -20.05
C LEU A 243 1.76 4.88 -21.53
N ALA A 244 1.70 6.11 -22.04
CA ALA A 244 1.43 6.37 -23.45
C ALA A 244 2.60 6.01 -24.39
N SER A 245 3.83 5.96 -23.87
CA SER A 245 5.02 5.75 -24.70
C SER A 245 5.33 4.27 -25.02
N ALA A 246 4.53 3.32 -24.54
CA ALA A 246 4.75 1.90 -24.77
C ALA A 246 3.41 1.16 -24.89
N ASP A 247 3.42 0.04 -25.62
CA ASP A 247 2.26 -0.83 -25.77
C ASP A 247 2.05 -1.68 -24.50
N VAL A 248 1.64 -1.01 -23.42
CA VAL A 248 1.35 -1.65 -22.14
C VAL A 248 0.05 -2.44 -22.26
N PRO A 249 0.05 -3.76 -22.02
CA PRO A 249 -1.15 -4.56 -22.14
C PRO A 249 -2.28 -4.01 -21.25
N GLU A 250 -3.47 -3.81 -21.83
CA GLU A 250 -4.64 -3.29 -21.10
C GLU A 250 -4.99 -4.15 -19.87
N ARG A 251 -4.68 -5.45 -19.93
CA ARG A 251 -4.91 -6.43 -18.87
C ARG A 251 -3.63 -6.78 -18.10
N ALA A 252 -2.85 -5.78 -17.69
CA ALA A 252 -1.75 -5.98 -16.75
C ALA A 252 -2.19 -5.68 -15.30
N PRO A 253 -1.90 -6.57 -14.32
CA PRO A 253 -2.20 -6.31 -12.91
C PRO A 253 -1.59 -5.00 -12.38
N ALA A 254 -0.35 -4.69 -12.78
CA ALA A 254 0.34 -3.45 -12.40
C ALA A 254 -0.38 -2.20 -12.96
N LEU A 255 -0.80 -2.24 -14.23
CA LEU A 255 -1.57 -1.14 -14.84
C LEU A 255 -2.91 -0.95 -14.13
N CYS A 256 -3.58 -2.06 -13.81
CA CYS A 256 -4.84 -2.06 -13.09
C CYS A 256 -4.71 -1.41 -11.70
N TYR A 257 -3.64 -1.73 -10.97
CA TYR A 257 -3.32 -1.09 -9.69
C TYR A 257 -3.02 0.40 -9.86
N LEU A 258 -2.15 0.80 -10.80
CA LEU A 258 -1.83 2.22 -11.05
C LEU A 258 -3.09 3.05 -11.34
N LYS A 259 -3.97 2.57 -12.22
CA LYS A 259 -5.25 3.21 -12.53
C LYS A 259 -6.18 3.28 -11.32
N ALA A 260 -6.13 2.28 -10.43
CA ALA A 260 -6.95 2.26 -9.23
C ALA A 260 -6.45 3.23 -8.14
N MET A 261 -5.17 3.57 -8.15
CA MET A 261 -4.57 4.55 -7.23
C MET A 261 -4.76 6.00 -7.69
N GLU A 262 -4.91 6.24 -9.00
CA GLU A 262 -5.08 7.59 -9.55
C GLU A 262 -6.17 8.41 -8.87
N PRO A 263 -7.42 7.93 -8.65
CA PRO A 263 -8.44 8.75 -8.02
C PRO A 263 -8.06 9.19 -6.61
N LEU A 264 -7.37 8.34 -5.84
CA LEU A 264 -6.93 8.66 -4.50
C LEU A 264 -5.81 9.70 -4.51
N GLU A 265 -4.79 9.49 -5.33
CA GLU A 265 -3.53 10.25 -5.25
C GLU A 265 -3.60 11.55 -6.06
N ARG A 266 -4.25 11.54 -7.23
CA ARG A 266 -4.44 12.70 -8.10
C ARG A 266 -5.65 13.53 -7.69
N ASN A 267 -6.80 12.88 -7.48
CA ASN A 267 -8.09 13.56 -7.31
C ASN A 267 -8.57 13.62 -5.85
N ARG A 268 -7.86 12.98 -4.92
CA ARG A 268 -8.24 12.86 -3.50
C ARG A 268 -9.61 12.21 -3.29
N ASP A 269 -10.04 11.38 -4.25
CA ASP A 269 -11.27 10.61 -4.23
C ASP A 269 -11.00 9.17 -3.79
N ALA A 270 -10.98 8.97 -2.47
CA ALA A 270 -10.82 7.65 -1.88
C ALA A 270 -11.96 6.68 -2.26
N ARG A 271 -13.19 7.19 -2.46
CA ARG A 271 -14.34 6.34 -2.78
C ARG A 271 -14.20 5.76 -4.19
N ALA A 272 -13.83 6.58 -5.17
CA ALA A 272 -13.57 6.13 -6.53
C ALA A 272 -12.41 5.12 -6.57
N SER A 273 -11.34 5.38 -5.83
CA SER A 273 -10.20 4.46 -5.76
C SER A 273 -10.58 3.10 -5.13
N VAL A 274 -11.38 3.07 -4.06
CA VAL A 274 -11.90 1.81 -3.49
C VAL A 274 -12.70 1.01 -4.51
N LEU A 275 -13.56 1.67 -5.29
CA LEU A 275 -14.34 1.00 -6.35
C LEU A 275 -13.42 0.42 -7.43
N ALA A 276 -12.41 1.18 -7.85
CA ALA A 276 -11.43 0.75 -8.85
C ALA A 276 -10.58 -0.43 -8.35
N LEU A 277 -10.10 -0.40 -7.10
CA LEU A 277 -9.33 -1.50 -6.48
C LEU A 277 -10.17 -2.78 -6.39
N ARG A 278 -11.45 -2.68 -6.01
CA ARG A 278 -12.37 -3.83 -6.01
C ARG A 278 -12.62 -4.39 -7.41
N ALA A 279 -12.76 -3.53 -8.41
CA ALA A 279 -12.85 -3.97 -9.80
C ALA A 279 -11.55 -4.66 -10.26
N CYS A 280 -10.40 -4.16 -9.77
CA CYS A 280 -9.10 -4.78 -10.02
C CYS A 280 -9.03 -6.18 -9.43
N LEU A 281 -9.42 -6.37 -8.17
CA LEU A 281 -9.47 -7.68 -7.51
C LEU A 281 -10.46 -8.65 -8.16
N LYS A 282 -11.57 -8.15 -8.73
CA LYS A 282 -12.49 -8.98 -9.50
C LYS A 282 -11.82 -9.56 -10.76
N THR A 283 -10.95 -8.77 -11.39
CA THR A 283 -10.21 -9.17 -12.60
C THR A 283 -8.98 -10.02 -12.26
N PHE A 284 -8.30 -9.67 -11.18
CA PHE A 284 -7.07 -10.29 -10.68
C PHE A 284 -7.23 -10.67 -9.20
N PRO A 285 -7.87 -11.82 -8.88
CA PRO A 285 -8.15 -12.20 -7.50
C PRO A 285 -6.94 -12.42 -6.60
N LYS A 286 -5.73 -12.50 -7.19
CA LYS A 286 -4.46 -12.65 -6.48
C LYS A 286 -3.64 -11.35 -6.43
N ALA A 287 -4.23 -10.21 -6.75
CA ALA A 287 -3.55 -8.92 -6.65
C ALA A 287 -3.49 -8.45 -5.19
N THR A 288 -2.60 -9.05 -4.39
CA THR A 288 -2.38 -8.76 -2.96
C THR A 288 -2.19 -7.28 -2.69
N ARG A 289 -1.36 -6.59 -3.50
CA ARG A 289 -1.13 -5.14 -3.40
C ARG A 289 -2.41 -4.30 -3.51
N ALA A 290 -3.40 -4.74 -4.31
CA ALA A 290 -4.69 -4.05 -4.38
C ALA A 290 -5.53 -4.26 -3.11
N GLN A 291 -5.51 -5.46 -2.53
CA GLN A 291 -6.16 -5.72 -1.24
C GLN A 291 -5.46 -5.00 -0.08
N ALA A 292 -4.12 -4.94 -0.11
CA ALA A 292 -3.30 -4.16 0.81
C ALA A 292 -3.66 -2.67 0.80
N ALA A 293 -3.83 -2.06 -0.39
CA ALA A 293 -4.29 -0.68 -0.50
C ALA A 293 -5.71 -0.48 0.09
N LEU A 294 -6.60 -1.48 -0.04
CA LEU A 294 -7.92 -1.43 0.61
C LEU A 294 -7.83 -1.46 2.15
N VAL A 295 -6.85 -2.16 2.73
CA VAL A 295 -6.57 -2.11 4.18
C VAL A 295 -6.23 -0.68 4.60
N MET A 296 -5.31 -0.02 3.88
CA MET A 296 -4.91 1.36 4.19
C MET A 296 -6.07 2.37 4.09
N MET A 297 -6.93 2.19 3.09
CA MET A 297 -8.03 3.11 2.81
C MET A 297 -9.26 2.86 3.70
N ALA A 298 -9.24 1.78 4.49
CA ALA A 298 -10.35 1.42 5.35
C ALA A 298 -10.54 2.47 6.46
N GLN A 299 -11.77 2.95 6.58
CA GLN A 299 -12.12 3.95 7.59
C GLN A 299 -12.50 3.26 8.90
N GLY A 300 -11.61 3.32 9.88
CA GLY A 300 -11.80 2.80 11.24
C GLY A 300 -11.34 1.35 11.45
N PRO A 301 -11.09 0.95 12.71
CA PRO A 301 -10.45 -0.32 13.05
C PRO A 301 -11.23 -1.54 12.59
N GLU A 302 -12.56 -1.51 12.71
CA GLU A 302 -13.43 -2.62 12.28
C GLU A 302 -13.44 -2.84 10.75
N ARG A 303 -13.33 -1.78 9.96
CA ARG A 303 -13.23 -1.91 8.50
C ARG A 303 -11.84 -2.37 8.10
N GLY A 304 -10.80 -1.81 8.73
CA GLY A 304 -9.41 -2.22 8.50
C GLY A 304 -9.20 -3.69 8.80
N ALA A 305 -9.65 -4.18 9.96
CA ALA A 305 -9.60 -5.59 10.33
C ALA A 305 -10.31 -6.49 9.32
N ARG A 306 -11.48 -6.08 8.80
CA ARG A 306 -12.18 -6.87 7.76
C ARG A 306 -11.43 -6.95 6.44
N GLU A 307 -10.79 -5.86 6.00
CA GLU A 307 -9.97 -5.87 4.79
C GLU A 307 -8.66 -6.63 5.02
N LEU A 308 -8.10 -6.59 6.24
CA LEU A 308 -6.92 -7.36 6.63
C LEU A 308 -7.21 -8.86 6.65
N GLU A 309 -8.36 -9.29 7.17
CA GLU A 309 -8.80 -10.68 7.13
C GLU A 309 -8.97 -11.21 5.70
N ARG A 310 -9.37 -10.35 4.75
CA ARG A 310 -9.39 -10.72 3.33
C ARG A 310 -7.99 -10.88 2.77
N LEU A 311 -7.07 -9.99 3.13
CA LEU A 311 -5.66 -10.11 2.75
C LEU A 311 -5.05 -11.39 3.30
N LYS A 312 -5.27 -11.70 4.59
CA LYS A 312 -4.83 -12.94 5.24
C LYS A 312 -5.34 -14.19 4.54
N LYS A 313 -6.58 -14.17 4.05
CA LYS A 313 -7.14 -15.30 3.25
C LYS A 313 -6.50 -15.45 1.88
N MET A 314 -5.97 -14.36 1.30
CA MET A 314 -5.25 -14.40 0.03
C MET A 314 -3.82 -14.87 0.23
N ASP A 315 -3.18 -14.38 1.29
CA ASP A 315 -1.81 -14.65 1.69
C ASP A 315 -1.66 -14.42 3.20
N GLU A 316 -1.58 -15.51 3.96
CA GLU A 316 -1.51 -15.46 5.42
C GLU A 316 -0.18 -14.88 5.91
N ASP A 317 0.88 -15.15 5.15
CA ASP A 317 2.24 -14.72 5.45
C ASP A 317 2.54 -13.32 4.85
N HIS A 318 1.51 -12.64 4.32
CA HIS A 318 1.67 -11.31 3.74
C HIS A 318 2.21 -10.32 4.79
N TYR A 319 3.22 -9.54 4.42
CA TYR A 319 3.92 -8.63 5.33
C TYR A 319 2.99 -7.69 6.12
N LEU A 320 2.00 -7.06 5.46
CA LEU A 320 1.00 -6.24 6.15
C LEU A 320 0.12 -7.02 7.14
N VAL A 321 -0.19 -8.29 6.88
CA VAL A 321 -0.95 -9.12 7.82
C VAL A 321 -0.13 -9.30 9.08
N MET A 322 1.14 -9.64 8.94
CA MET A 322 2.05 -9.79 10.06
C MET A 322 2.21 -8.52 10.90
N LEU A 323 2.35 -7.38 10.25
CA LEU A 323 2.56 -6.11 10.94
C LEU A 323 1.30 -5.55 11.59
N LEU A 324 0.18 -5.62 10.88
CA LEU A 324 -1.04 -4.90 11.26
C LEU A 324 -1.98 -5.77 12.10
N ALA A 325 -1.92 -7.11 12.03
CA ALA A 325 -2.85 -7.94 12.78
C ALA A 325 -2.76 -7.69 14.31
N PRO A 326 -1.57 -7.66 14.94
CA PRO A 326 -1.46 -7.43 16.38
C PRO A 326 -2.01 -6.06 16.78
N THR A 327 -1.76 -5.03 15.96
CA THR A 327 -2.22 -3.66 16.24
C THR A 327 -3.73 -3.56 16.08
N PHE A 328 -4.33 -4.12 15.02
CA PHE A 328 -5.79 -4.11 14.82
C PHE A 328 -6.53 -4.89 15.91
N GLU A 329 -5.97 -6.00 16.38
CA GLU A 329 -6.50 -6.72 17.54
C GLU A 329 -6.46 -5.84 18.79
N ALA A 330 -5.35 -5.14 19.02
CA ALA A 330 -5.20 -4.25 20.16
C ALA A 330 -6.21 -3.10 20.13
N ASP A 331 -6.39 -2.46 18.98
CA ASP A 331 -7.33 -1.35 18.79
C ASP A 331 -8.78 -1.73 19.09
N ARG A 332 -9.20 -2.91 18.61
CA ARG A 332 -10.55 -3.43 18.84
C ARG A 332 -10.78 -3.65 20.32
N GLU A 333 -9.80 -4.22 21.00
CA GLU A 333 -9.90 -4.50 22.43
C GLU A 333 -9.86 -3.21 23.28
N ILE A 334 -8.98 -2.26 22.96
CA ILE A 334 -8.96 -0.94 23.59
C ILE A 334 -10.33 -0.26 23.42
N THR A 335 -10.83 -0.21 22.19
CA THR A 335 -12.13 0.42 21.89
C THR A 335 -13.26 -0.25 22.68
N ARG A 336 -13.30 -1.58 22.70
CA ARG A 336 -14.28 -2.36 23.47
C ARG A 336 -14.23 -2.03 24.96
N LEU A 337 -13.04 -2.03 25.57
CA LEU A 337 -12.85 -1.74 26.99
C LEU A 337 -13.25 -0.30 27.36
N MET A 338 -13.01 0.66 26.47
CA MET A 338 -13.35 2.07 26.71
C MET A 338 -14.85 2.33 26.52
N THR A 339 -15.47 1.79 25.46
CA THR A 339 -16.92 1.94 25.25
C THR A 339 -17.75 1.31 26.38
N HIS A 340 -17.30 0.18 26.96
CA HIS A 340 -17.97 -0.42 28.11
C HIS A 340 -17.71 0.30 29.44
N ALA A 341 -16.65 1.12 29.54
CA ALA A 341 -16.39 1.92 30.73
C ALA A 341 -17.30 3.16 30.83
N GLU A 342 -17.83 3.64 29.70
CA GLU A 342 -18.73 4.80 29.60
C GLU A 342 -20.22 4.45 29.76
N ALA A 343 -20.59 3.16 29.78
CA ALA A 343 -21.97 2.75 30.03
C ALA A 343 -22.34 3.10 31.49
N PRO A 344 -23.43 3.86 31.74
CA PRO A 344 -23.84 4.20 33.09
C PRO A 344 -24.09 2.90 33.86
N ARG A 345 -23.42 2.75 35.00
CA ARG A 345 -23.79 1.73 35.97
C ARG A 345 -25.20 2.10 36.43
N GLU A 346 -26.20 1.30 36.04
CA GLU A 346 -27.54 1.45 36.60
C GLU A 346 -27.45 1.36 38.13
N PRO A 347 -28.12 2.28 38.85
CA PRO A 347 -28.00 2.44 40.30
C PRO A 347 -28.55 1.25 41.10
#